data_AF-A0A7V8FAE0-F1
#
_entry.id   AF-A0A7V8FAE0-F1
#
_cell.length_a   1.000
_cell.length_b   1.000
_cell.length_c   1.000
_cell.angle_alpha   90.00
_cell.angle_beta   90.00
_cell.angle_gamma   90.00
#
_symmetry.space_group_name_H-M   'P 1'
#
loop_
_entity.id
_entity.type
_entity.pdbx_description
1 polymer ?
#
loop_
_entity_poly.entity_id
_entity_poly.type
_entity_poly.pdbx_seq_one_letter_code
_entity_poly.pdbx_strand_id
1 'polypeptide(L)'
;MQPKERFAWVWVGSLVVIFAIYFMVVAAQDGDPSPQVRIGTLAVALSALGVVALGTWLFGKRGAENIDERDLLIERRSSTAAYGVLMTCMILVGCVMPFSASGWRIVHAALLSIALSEVVHHGMIILGYRRGWRG
;
A
#
# COMPACT_ATOMS: atom_id res chain seq x y z
N MET A 1 -1.89 -21.36 6.54
CA MET A 1 -1.43 -19.99 6.26
C MET A 1 -0.75 -19.47 7.52
N GLN A 2 0.51 -19.08 7.40
CA GLN A 2 1.24 -18.47 8.51
C GLN A 2 0.63 -17.11 8.90
N PRO A 3 0.79 -16.63 10.14
CA PRO A 3 0.23 -15.35 10.59
C PRO A 3 0.61 -14.17 9.67
N LYS A 4 1.87 -14.12 9.23
CA LYS A 4 2.38 -13.10 8.29
C LYS A 4 1.73 -13.16 6.90
N GLU A 5 1.50 -14.36 6.39
CA GLU A 5 0.80 -14.55 5.11
C GLU A 5 -0.65 -14.08 5.19
N ARG A 6 -1.36 -14.41 6.28
CA ARG A 6 -2.74 -13.94 6.52
C ARG A 6 -2.80 -12.43 6.63
N PHE A 7 -1.87 -11.84 7.39
CA PHE A 7 -1.74 -10.39 7.50
C PHE A 7 -1.53 -9.75 6.13
N ALA A 8 -0.60 -10.27 5.33
CA ALA A 8 -0.31 -9.74 4.00
C ALA A 8 -1.53 -9.80 3.06
N TRP A 9 -2.32 -10.87 3.11
CA TRP A 9 -3.57 -10.96 2.34
C TRP A 9 -4.60 -9.92 2.77
N VAL A 10 -4.82 -9.77 4.07
CA VAL A 10 -5.76 -8.77 4.61
C VAL A 10 -5.29 -7.36 4.24
N TRP A 11 -4.00 -7.08 4.41
CA TRP A 11 -3.43 -5.77 4.10
C TRP A 11 -3.55 -5.41 2.62
N VAL A 12 -3.13 -6.29 1.71
CA VAL A 12 -3.26 -6.06 0.25
C VAL A 12 -4.72 -5.93 -0.14
N GLY A 13 -5.59 -6.82 0.37
CA GLY A 13 -7.02 -6.78 0.08
C GLY A 13 -7.65 -5.46 0.51
N SER A 14 -7.40 -5.02 1.74
CA SER A 14 -7.88 -3.75 2.26
C SER A 14 -7.32 -2.56 1.49
N LEU A 15 -6.02 -2.57 1.19
CA LEU A 15 -5.38 -1.49 0.47
C LEU A 15 -5.95 -1.33 -0.95
N VAL A 16 -6.10 -2.44 -1.68
CA VAL A 16 -6.70 -2.43 -3.02
C VAL A 16 -8.15 -1.94 -2.96
N VAL A 17 -8.96 -2.47 -2.05
CA VAL A 17 -10.38 -2.08 -1.94
C VAL A 17 -10.54 -0.61 -1.56
N ILE A 18 -9.85 -0.16 -0.51
CA ILE A 18 -9.96 1.21 0.01
C ILE A 18 -9.49 2.21 -1.03
N PHE A 19 -8.32 1.98 -1.65
CA PHE A 19 -7.83 2.90 -2.66
C PHE A 19 -8.63 2.84 -3.96
N ALA A 20 -9.14 1.68 -4.38
CA ALA A 20 -10.03 1.61 -5.53
C ALA A 20 -11.31 2.45 -5.30
N ILE A 21 -11.94 2.34 -4.12
CA ILE A 21 -13.10 3.17 -3.76
C ILE A 21 -12.71 4.65 -3.72
N TYR A 22 -11.59 4.99 -3.11
CA TYR A 22 -11.09 6.36 -3.07
C TYR A 22 -10.90 6.96 -4.46
N PHE A 23 -10.21 6.25 -5.37
CA PHE A 23 -9.98 6.73 -6.73
C PHE A 23 -11.27 6.79 -7.56
N MET A 24 -12.22 5.87 -7.33
CA MET A 24 -13.55 5.95 -7.94
C MET A 24 -14.30 7.20 -7.47
N VAL A 25 -14.28 7.52 -6.18
CA VAL A 25 -14.90 8.73 -5.63
C VAL A 25 -14.22 9.98 -6.19
N VAL A 26 -12.89 10.03 -6.24
CA VAL A 26 -12.15 11.16 -6.82
C VAL A 26 -12.46 11.32 -8.31
N ALA A 27 -12.58 10.23 -9.07
CA ALA A 27 -12.92 10.26 -10.49
C ALA A 27 -14.37 10.67 -10.78
N ALA A 28 -15.28 10.42 -9.83
CA ALA A 28 -16.70 10.78 -9.93
C ALA A 28 -17.01 12.20 -9.43
N GLN A 29 -16.02 12.92 -8.89
CA GLN A 29 -16.21 14.31 -8.47
C GLN A 29 -16.21 15.22 -9.71
N ASP A 30 -17.36 15.82 -9.99
CA ASP A 30 -17.49 16.84 -11.03
C ASP A 30 -16.99 18.21 -10.55
N GLY A 31 -16.28 18.94 -11.42
CA GLY A 31 -15.78 20.28 -11.14
C GLY A 31 -14.51 20.30 -10.28
N ASP A 32 -14.23 21.45 -9.66
CA ASP A 32 -13.07 21.64 -8.77
C ASP A 32 -13.55 21.62 -7.30
N PRO A 33 -13.52 20.46 -6.63
CA PRO A 33 -14.02 20.33 -5.27
C PRO A 33 -13.20 21.21 -4.31
N SER A 34 -13.88 21.75 -3.29
CA SER A 34 -13.23 22.60 -2.30
C SER A 34 -12.09 21.83 -1.60
N PRO A 35 -11.03 22.52 -1.14
CA PRO A 35 -9.92 21.87 -0.44
C PRO A 35 -10.37 21.02 0.75
N GLN A 36 -11.43 21.43 1.45
CA GLN A 36 -12.02 20.70 2.58
C GLN A 36 -12.59 19.34 2.15
N VAL A 37 -13.28 19.27 1.01
CA VAL A 37 -13.82 18.01 0.45
C VAL A 37 -12.68 17.07 0.05
N ARG A 38 -11.61 17.60 -0.56
CA ARG A 38 -10.44 16.81 -0.97
C ARG A 38 -9.70 16.21 0.22
N ILE A 39 -9.42 17.04 1.22
CA ILE A 39 -8.78 16.61 2.46
C ILE A 39 -9.67 15.62 3.21
N GLY A 40 -10.98 15.89 3.30
CA GLY A 40 -11.95 14.98 3.93
C GLY A 40 -12.01 13.61 3.25
N THR A 41 -12.08 13.59 1.91
CA THR A 41 -12.09 12.34 1.13
C THR A 41 -10.81 11.53 1.36
N LEU A 42 -9.65 12.19 1.35
CA LEU A 42 -8.36 11.56 1.64
C LEU A 42 -8.29 11.05 3.09
N ALA A 43 -8.74 11.85 4.04
CA ALA A 43 -8.74 11.51 5.47
C ALA A 43 -9.59 10.26 5.72
N VAL A 44 -10.79 10.15 5.14
CA VAL A 44 -11.64 8.97 5.27
C VAL A 44 -10.92 7.70 4.79
N ALA A 45 -10.28 7.75 3.62
CA ALA A 45 -9.54 6.60 3.08
C ALA A 45 -8.36 6.19 3.98
N LEU A 46 -7.56 7.17 4.43
CA LEU A 46 -6.42 6.90 5.31
C LEU A 46 -6.85 6.41 6.70
N SER A 47 -7.93 6.97 7.26
CA SER A 47 -8.50 6.51 8.53
C SER A 47 -9.02 5.08 8.42
N ALA A 48 -9.70 4.72 7.33
CA ALA A 48 -10.14 3.35 7.08
C ALA A 48 -8.95 2.37 7.04
N LEU A 49 -7.86 2.75 6.36
CA LEU A 49 -6.64 1.94 6.35
C LEU A 49 -5.99 1.87 7.74
N GLY A 50 -6.00 2.96 8.50
CA GLY A 50 -5.54 3.02 9.88
C GLY A 50 -6.32 2.10 10.81
N VAL A 51 -7.64 1.98 10.64
CA VAL A 51 -8.49 1.03 11.38
C VAL A 51 -8.11 -0.41 11.05
N VAL A 52 -7.85 -0.73 9.78
CA VAL A 52 -7.36 -2.06 9.37
C VAL A 52 -5.99 -2.36 9.99
N ALA A 53 -5.06 -1.40 9.96
CA ALA A 53 -3.74 -1.52 10.57
C ALA A 53 -3.84 -1.77 12.09
N LEU A 54 -4.70 -1.01 12.76
CA LEU A 54 -4.90 -1.13 14.20
C LEU A 54 -5.53 -2.47 14.56
N GLY A 55 -6.57 -2.90 13.83
CA GLY A 55 -7.23 -4.17 14.05
C GLY A 55 -6.25 -5.33 13.87
N THR A 56 -5.51 -5.35 12.76
CA THR A 56 -4.52 -6.39 12.49
C THR A 56 -3.40 -6.43 13.55
N TRP A 57 -2.94 -5.27 14.04
CA TRP A 57 -1.98 -5.20 15.13
C TRP A 57 -2.53 -5.76 16.46
N LEU A 58 -3.74 -5.37 16.84
CA LEU A 58 -4.39 -5.83 18.08
C LEU A 58 -4.63 -7.35 18.08
N PHE A 59 -5.06 -7.90 16.94
CA PHE A 59 -5.36 -9.33 16.81
C PHE A 59 -4.14 -10.19 16.44
N GLY A 60 -3.06 -9.58 15.95
CA GLY A 60 -1.82 -10.26 15.53
C GLY A 60 -0.83 -10.57 16.65
N LYS A 61 -1.01 -10.03 17.86
CA LYS A 61 -0.09 -10.20 19.02
C LYS A 61 0.02 -11.61 19.62
N ARG A 62 -0.59 -12.64 19.00
CA ARG A 62 -0.60 -14.01 19.53
C ARG A 62 0.46 -14.86 18.81
N GLY A 63 1.65 -14.90 19.41
CA GLY A 63 2.73 -15.81 19.02
C GLY A 63 3.98 -15.06 18.62
N ALA A 64 4.88 -14.85 19.58
CA ALA A 64 6.29 -14.60 19.29
C ALA A 64 6.89 -15.91 18.77
N GLU A 65 6.62 -16.22 17.51
CA GLU A 65 7.30 -17.29 16.78
C GLU A 65 8.75 -16.84 16.54
N ASN A 66 9.70 -17.76 16.74
CA ASN A 66 11.10 -17.54 16.38
C ASN A 66 11.15 -17.08 14.92
N ILE A 67 11.71 -15.89 14.68
CA ILE A 67 11.90 -15.36 13.34
C ILE A 67 12.90 -16.27 12.64
N ASP A 68 12.42 -17.05 11.67
CA ASP A 68 13.25 -17.90 10.83
C ASP A 68 14.13 -17.03 9.91
N GLU A 69 15.33 -17.49 9.58
CA GLU A 69 16.21 -16.83 8.59
C GLU A 69 15.50 -16.66 7.24
N ARG A 70 14.61 -17.61 6.91
CA ARG A 70 13.75 -17.53 5.72
C ARG A 70 12.87 -16.29 5.71
N ASP A 71 12.30 -15.91 6.85
CA ASP A 71 11.42 -14.74 6.94
C ASP A 71 12.21 -13.45 6.68
N LEU A 72 13.45 -13.37 7.18
CA LEU A 72 14.33 -12.22 6.95
C LEU A 72 14.71 -12.09 5.47
N LEU A 73 14.93 -13.21 4.77
CA LEU A 73 15.23 -13.20 3.34
C LEU A 73 14.02 -12.76 2.50
N ILE A 74 12.82 -13.26 2.82
CA ILE A 74 11.57 -12.85 2.16
C ILE A 74 11.35 -11.34 2.38
N GLU A 75 11.53 -10.88 3.61
CA GLU A 75 11.34 -9.49 3.99
C GLU A 75 12.30 -8.55 3.24
N ARG A 76 13.60 -8.84 3.28
CA ARG A 76 14.61 -8.03 2.58
C ARG A 76 14.32 -7.91 1.09
N ARG A 77 14.02 -9.04 0.44
CA ARG A 77 13.74 -9.06 -1.00
C ARG A 77 12.45 -8.31 -1.36
N SER A 78 11.40 -8.49 -0.57
CA SER A 78 10.12 -7.81 -0.75
C SER A 78 10.28 -6.30 -0.57
N SER A 79 11.03 -5.89 0.45
CA SER A 79 11.43 -4.50 0.70
C SER A 79 12.25 -3.91 -0.45
N THR A 80 13.25 -4.62 -0.99
CA THR A 80 14.03 -4.14 -2.14
C THR A 80 13.17 -3.94 -3.38
N ALA A 81 12.29 -4.89 -3.69
CA ALA A 81 11.39 -4.79 -4.85
C ALA A 81 10.42 -3.61 -4.71
N ALA A 82 9.78 -3.49 -3.54
CA ALA A 82 8.86 -2.40 -3.23
C ALA A 82 9.54 -1.04 -3.30
N TYR A 83 10.74 -0.92 -2.72
CA TYR A 83 11.54 0.30 -2.80
C TYR A 83 11.84 0.71 -4.24
N GLY A 84 12.24 -0.24 -5.09
CA GLY A 84 12.46 0.03 -6.52
C GLY A 84 11.20 0.58 -7.21
N VAL A 85 10.03 0.01 -6.90
CA VAL A 85 8.74 0.49 -7.41
C VAL A 85 8.43 1.90 -6.89
N LEU A 86 8.53 2.12 -5.57
CA LEU A 86 8.27 3.42 -4.96
C LEU A 86 9.16 4.50 -5.56
N MET A 87 10.47 4.25 -5.65
CA MET A 87 11.42 5.21 -6.20
C MET A 87 11.12 5.53 -7.65
N THR A 88 10.87 4.51 -8.48
CA THR A 88 10.53 4.71 -9.90
C THR A 88 9.26 5.55 -10.04
N CYS A 89 8.21 5.21 -9.31
CA CYS A 89 6.96 5.95 -9.35
C CYS A 89 7.11 7.38 -8.80
N MET A 90 7.88 7.57 -7.73
CA MET A 90 8.09 8.89 -7.15
C MET A 90 8.97 9.80 -8.02
N ILE A 91 9.89 9.23 -8.80
CA ILE A 91 10.60 9.97 -9.85
C ILE A 91 9.61 10.43 -10.93
N LEU A 92 8.68 9.57 -11.35
CA LEU A 92 7.64 9.99 -12.30
C LEU A 92 6.76 11.10 -11.71
N VAL A 93 6.32 10.97 -10.46
CA VAL A 93 5.45 11.96 -9.80
C VAL A 93 6.17 13.27 -9.50
N GLY A 94 7.41 13.21 -9.02
CA GLY A 94 8.16 14.39 -8.57
C GLY A 94 8.98 15.07 -9.67
N CYS A 95 9.43 14.32 -10.67
CA CYS A 95 10.32 14.85 -11.71
C CYS A 95 9.66 14.95 -13.08
N VAL A 96 8.65 14.12 -13.42
CA VAL A 96 8.04 14.15 -14.76
C VAL A 96 6.68 14.83 -14.74
N MET A 97 5.82 14.43 -13.79
CA MET A 97 4.44 14.89 -13.68
C MET A 97 4.28 16.41 -13.47
N PRO A 98 5.18 17.15 -12.79
CA PRO A 98 5.03 18.61 -12.65
C PRO A 98 5.07 19.37 -13.98
N PHE A 99 5.59 18.77 -15.05
CA PHE A 99 5.60 19.38 -16.39
C PHE A 99 4.29 19.15 -17.16
N SER A 100 3.42 18.24 -16.72
CA SER A 100 2.18 17.86 -17.42
C SER A 100 0.92 17.95 -16.55
N ALA A 101 1.07 18.02 -15.23
CA ALA A 101 0.01 18.06 -14.24
C ALA A 101 0.32 19.06 -13.15
N SER A 102 -0.72 19.59 -12.50
CA SER A 102 -0.60 20.47 -11.36
C SER A 102 -1.63 20.14 -10.27
N GLY A 103 -1.45 20.75 -9.11
CA GLY A 103 -2.38 20.66 -7.99
C GLY A 103 -2.55 19.24 -7.44
N TRP A 104 -3.80 18.87 -7.15
CA TRP A 104 -4.14 17.63 -6.45
C TRP A 104 -3.86 16.35 -7.24
N ARG A 105 -3.71 16.44 -8.57
CA ARG A 105 -3.38 15.27 -9.39
C ARG A 105 -2.03 14.67 -9.01
N ILE A 106 -1.06 15.50 -8.61
CA ILE A 106 0.26 15.06 -8.14
C ILE A 106 0.12 14.31 -6.80
N VAL A 107 -0.73 14.80 -5.90
CA VAL A 107 -0.99 14.17 -4.60
C VAL A 107 -1.63 12.79 -4.78
N HIS A 108 -2.65 12.70 -5.64
CA HIS A 108 -3.30 11.43 -5.96
C HIS A 108 -2.33 10.42 -6.59
N ALA A 109 -1.43 10.89 -7.47
CA ALA A 109 -0.41 10.05 -8.09
C ALA A 109 0.68 9.59 -7.10
N ALA A 110 1.10 10.46 -6.17
CA ALA A 110 2.00 10.08 -5.08
C ALA A 110 1.36 8.99 -4.19
N LEU A 111 0.08 9.16 -3.85
CA LEU A 111 -0.66 8.19 -3.06
C LEU A 111 -0.79 6.84 -3.79
N LEU A 112 -1.09 6.87 -5.09
CA LEU A 112 -1.13 5.66 -5.92
C LEU A 112 0.24 4.96 -5.96
N SER A 113 1.32 5.72 -6.01
CA SER A 113 2.69 5.20 -6.03
C SER A 113 3.02 4.45 -4.74
N ILE A 114 2.64 5.02 -3.59
CA ILE A 114 2.78 4.39 -2.28
C ILE A 114 1.95 3.10 -2.23
N ALA A 115 0.68 3.17 -2.64
CA ALA A 115 -0.20 2.01 -2.68
C ALA A 115 0.35 0.88 -3.56
N LEU A 116 0.87 1.20 -4.76
CA LEU A 116 1.45 0.22 -5.67
C LEU A 116 2.68 -0.46 -5.08
N SER A 117 3.60 0.33 -4.50
CA SER A 117 4.76 -0.19 -3.77
C SER A 117 4.35 -1.18 -2.68
N GLU A 118 3.32 -0.82 -1.92
CA GLU A 118 2.82 -1.63 -0.81
C GLU A 118 2.17 -2.95 -1.27
N VAL A 119 1.44 -2.92 -2.39
CA VAL A 119 0.91 -4.12 -3.05
C VAL A 119 2.05 -5.04 -3.50
N VAL A 120 3.12 -4.48 -4.08
CA VAL A 120 4.29 -5.26 -4.49
C VAL A 120 4.98 -5.87 -3.28
N HIS A 121 5.19 -5.10 -2.21
CA HIS A 121 5.79 -5.59 -0.98
C HIS A 121 5.06 -6.82 -0.43
N HIS A 122 3.78 -6.67 -0.13
CA HIS A 122 2.99 -7.74 0.48
C HIS A 122 2.63 -8.86 -0.51
N GLY A 123 2.50 -8.54 -1.80
CA GLY A 123 2.35 -9.54 -2.86
C GLY A 123 3.58 -10.46 -2.96
N MET A 124 4.78 -9.91 -2.83
CA MET A 124 6.03 -10.68 -2.80
C MET A 124 6.12 -11.56 -1.54
N ILE A 125 5.68 -11.07 -0.38
CA ILE A 125 5.58 -11.86 0.85
C ILE A 125 4.65 -13.08 0.63
N ILE A 126 3.46 -12.85 0.08
CA ILE A 126 2.48 -13.91 -0.23
C ILE A 126 3.10 -14.95 -1.18
N LEU A 127 3.75 -14.51 -2.25
CA LEU A 127 4.40 -15.39 -3.22
C LEU A 127 5.55 -16.20 -2.59
N GLY A 128 6.33 -15.59 -1.70
CA GLY A 128 7.42 -16.23 -0.97
C GLY A 128 6.96 -17.34 -0.01
N TYR A 129 5.80 -17.17 0.61
CA TYR A 129 5.18 -18.23 1.43
C TYR A 129 4.54 -19.33 0.58
N ARG A 130 3.78 -18.97 -0.47
CA ARG A 130 3.05 -19.95 -1.32
C ARG A 130 3.94 -20.84 -2.16
N ARG A 131 5.05 -20.34 -2.70
CA ARG A 131 5.93 -21.13 -3.57
C ARG A 131 6.88 -22.07 -2.82
N GLY A 132 6.86 -22.08 -1.48
CA GLY A 132 7.72 -22.96 -0.68
C GLY A 132 9.17 -22.82 -1.11
N TRP A 133 9.74 -21.63 -0.94
CA TRP A 133 11.05 -21.32 -1.51
C TRP A 133 12.14 -22.26 -0.94
N ARG A 134 12.73 -23.06 -1.83
CA ARG A 134 13.97 -23.81 -1.60
C ARG A 134 15.10 -22.92 -2.12
N GLY A 135 15.80 -22.26 -1.20
CA GLY A 135 17.13 -21.75 -1.48
C GLY A 135 18.08 -22.92 -1.60
#